data_AF-A0A3E0QB84-F1
#
_entry.id   AF-A0A3E0QB84-F1
#
_cell.length_a   1.000
_cell.length_b   1.000
_cell.length_c   1.000
_cell.angle_alpha   90.00
_cell.angle_beta   90.00
_cell.angle_gamma   90.00
#
_symmetry.space_group_name_H-M   'P 1'
#
loop_
_entity.id
_entity.type
_entity.pdbx_description
1 polymer ?
#
loop_
_entity_poly.entity_id
_entity_poly.type
_entity_poly.pdbx_seq_one_letter_code
_entity_poly.pdbx_strand_id
1 'polypeptide(L)'
;ESLYANQQKWVKGSSIEEANKNLQIFLKNEGFSIDFESCVNNKNIEDFVLNDRIDGSKNFKVNSTPTIIINNEKFEKKLNYKNLKKALEKMI
;
A
#
# COMPACT_ATOMS: atom_id res chain seq x y z
N GLU A 1 10.19 -5.18 0.60
CA GLU A 1 10.89 -3.96 0.13
C GLU A 1 10.96 -3.82 -1.39
N SER A 2 11.16 -4.92 -2.15
CA SER A 2 11.31 -4.89 -3.62
C SER A 2 10.20 -4.13 -4.37
N LEU A 3 8.91 -4.31 -4.05
CA LEU A 3 7.80 -3.61 -4.72
C LEU A 3 7.86 -2.08 -4.59
N TYR A 4 7.89 -1.54 -3.36
CA TYR A 4 7.92 -0.09 -3.16
C TYR A 4 9.21 0.55 -3.69
N ALA A 5 10.37 -0.06 -3.44
CA ALA A 5 11.66 0.45 -3.91
C ALA A 5 11.73 0.53 -5.45
N ASN A 6 11.01 -0.36 -6.13
CA ASN A 6 10.97 -0.44 -7.59
C ASN A 6 9.61 0.01 -8.16
N GLN A 7 8.82 0.80 -7.43
CA GLN A 7 7.47 1.20 -7.87
C GLN A 7 7.47 1.80 -9.27
N GLN A 8 8.44 2.66 -9.56
CA GLN A 8 8.63 3.28 -10.88
C GLN A 8 8.92 2.28 -12.01
N LYS A 9 9.29 1.03 -11.71
CA LYS A 9 9.53 -0.01 -12.72
C LYS A 9 8.26 -0.72 -13.14
N TRP A 10 7.30 -0.91 -12.23
CA TRP A 10 6.12 -1.73 -12.48
C TRP A 10 4.80 -0.95 -12.52
N VAL A 11 4.73 0.24 -11.91
CA VAL A 11 3.51 1.08 -11.91
C VAL A 11 3.28 1.81 -13.24
N LYS A 12 4.24 1.72 -14.17
CA LYS A 12 4.18 2.38 -15.47
C LYS A 12 3.02 1.83 -16.29
N GLY A 13 2.43 2.71 -17.08
CA GLY A 13 1.41 2.39 -18.07
C GLY A 13 0.26 3.38 -18.06
N SER A 14 -0.50 3.37 -19.13
CA SER A 14 -1.67 4.23 -19.34
C SER A 14 -2.99 3.53 -19.05
N SER A 15 -2.97 2.21 -18.86
CA SER A 15 -4.14 1.39 -18.56
C SER A 15 -3.89 0.40 -17.43
N ILE A 16 -4.97 -0.16 -16.88
CA ILE A 16 -4.91 -1.17 -15.82
C ILE A 16 -4.24 -2.45 -16.34
N GLU A 17 -4.52 -2.82 -17.59
CA GLU A 17 -3.95 -4.02 -18.23
C GLU A 17 -2.44 -3.87 -18.38
N GLU A 18 -1.96 -2.68 -18.77
CA GLU A 18 -0.54 -2.39 -18.88
C GLU A 18 0.15 -2.42 -17.51
N ALA A 19 -0.46 -1.80 -16.49
CA ALA A 19 0.05 -1.83 -15.12
C ALA A 19 0.13 -3.26 -14.56
N ASN A 20 -0.91 -4.08 -14.78
CA ASN A 20 -0.94 -5.49 -14.35
C ASN A 20 0.13 -6.32 -15.06
N LYS A 21 0.30 -6.13 -16.37
CA LYS A 21 1.36 -6.80 -17.14
C LYS A 21 2.75 -6.43 -16.63
N ASN A 22 2.99 -5.14 -16.37
CA ASN A 22 4.27 -4.65 -15.87
C ASN A 22 4.57 -5.17 -14.47
N LEU A 23 3.56 -5.23 -13.59
CA LEU A 23 3.68 -5.84 -12.27
C LEU A 23 3.98 -7.34 -12.35
N GLN A 24 3.27 -8.08 -13.21
CA GLN A 24 3.51 -9.51 -13.40
C GLN A 24 4.94 -9.80 -13.89
N ILE A 25 5.44 -9.02 -14.86
CA ILE A 25 6.82 -9.14 -15.36
C ILE A 25 7.82 -8.84 -14.24
N PHE A 26 7.60 -7.77 -13.50
CA PHE A 26 8.45 -7.38 -12.39
C PHE A 26 8.54 -8.48 -11.33
N LEU A 27 7.41 -9.03 -10.90
CA LEU A 27 7.36 -10.10 -9.90
C LEU A 27 8.13 -11.35 -10.36
N LYS A 28 7.98 -11.76 -11.62
CA LYS A 28 8.73 -12.88 -12.19
C LYS A 28 10.24 -12.63 -12.19
N ASN A 29 10.68 -11.44 -12.58
CA ASN A 29 12.10 -11.07 -12.64
C ASN A 29 12.75 -11.01 -11.26
N GLU A 30 12.00 -10.61 -10.23
CA GLU A 30 12.46 -10.60 -8.85
C GLU A 30 12.38 -11.98 -8.17
N GLY A 31 11.97 -13.02 -8.90
CA GLY A 31 11.95 -14.41 -8.42
C GLY A 31 10.74 -14.75 -7.54
N PHE A 32 9.67 -13.95 -7.55
CA PHE A 32 8.44 -14.28 -6.84
C PHE A 32 7.72 -15.44 -7.53
N SER A 33 7.56 -16.56 -6.82
CA SER A 33 6.76 -17.70 -7.26
C SER A 33 5.30 -17.52 -6.83
N ILE A 34 4.55 -16.68 -7.56
CA ILE A 34 3.13 -16.39 -7.30
C ILE A 34 2.32 -16.68 -8.57
N ASP A 35 1.18 -17.35 -8.40
CA ASP A 35 0.15 -17.38 -9.45
C ASP A 35 -0.56 -16.03 -9.52
N PHE A 36 -0.02 -15.16 -10.37
CA PHE A 36 -0.49 -13.79 -10.51
C PHE A 36 -1.96 -13.73 -10.93
N GLU A 37 -2.38 -14.57 -11.88
CA GLU A 37 -3.73 -14.55 -12.43
C GLU A 37 -4.75 -15.04 -11.39
N SER A 38 -4.43 -16.11 -10.68
CA SER A 38 -5.28 -16.55 -9.57
C SER A 38 -5.38 -15.50 -8.47
N CYS A 39 -4.30 -14.77 -8.18
CA CYS A 39 -4.27 -13.75 -7.13
C CYS A 39 -5.15 -12.54 -7.46
N VAL A 40 -4.96 -11.92 -8.63
CA VAL A 40 -5.70 -10.70 -9.01
C VAL A 40 -7.18 -10.95 -9.29
N ASN A 41 -7.55 -12.19 -9.63
CA ASN A 41 -8.94 -12.58 -9.85
C ASN A 41 -9.62 -13.18 -8.60
N ASN A 42 -8.91 -13.26 -7.46
CA ASN A 42 -9.47 -13.81 -6.23
C ASN A 42 -10.40 -12.80 -5.54
N LYS A 43 -11.71 -13.09 -5.57
CA LYS A 43 -12.73 -12.24 -4.95
C LYS A 43 -12.55 -12.01 -3.45
N ASN A 44 -12.08 -13.01 -2.70
CA ASN A 44 -11.86 -12.84 -1.27
C ASN A 44 -10.72 -11.83 -0.99
N ILE A 45 -9.70 -11.80 -1.84
CA ILE A 45 -8.60 -10.82 -1.73
C ILE A 45 -9.09 -9.43 -2.15
N GLU A 46 -9.85 -9.33 -3.24
CA GLU A 46 -10.46 -8.08 -3.69
C GLU A 46 -11.35 -7.48 -2.59
N ASP A 47 -12.28 -8.26 -2.04
CA ASP A 47 -13.18 -7.84 -0.98
C ASP A 47 -12.41 -7.43 0.29
N PHE A 48 -11.36 -8.17 0.65
CA PHE A 48 -10.50 -7.81 1.78
C PHE A 48 -9.86 -6.43 1.59
N VAL A 49 -9.26 -6.17 0.42
CA VAL A 49 -8.60 -4.88 0.12
C VAL A 49 -9.61 -3.73 0.06
N LEU A 50 -10.79 -3.96 -0.52
CA LEU A 50 -11.84 -2.96 -0.60
C LEU A 50 -12.41 -2.62 0.79
N ASN A 51 -12.66 -3.63 1.62
CA ASN A 51 -13.16 -3.44 2.98
C ASN A 51 -12.12 -2.73 3.86
N ASP A 52 -10.84 -3.08 3.76
CA ASP A 52 -9.76 -2.38 4.50
C ASP A 52 -9.71 -0.88 4.15
N ARG A 53 -9.86 -0.54 2.85
CA ARG A 53 -9.96 0.86 2.41
C ARG A 53 -11.20 1.56 2.98
N ILE A 54 -12.35 0.89 3.00
CA ILE A 54 -13.59 1.42 3.55
C ILE A 54 -13.45 1.66 5.06
N ASP A 55 -12.89 0.72 5.79
CA ASP A 55 -12.70 0.80 7.24
C ASP A 55 -11.70 1.91 7.60
N GLY A 56 -10.60 2.04 6.86
CA GLY A 56 -9.67 3.15 7.02
C GLY A 56 -10.33 4.52 6.80
N SER A 57 -11.20 4.63 5.78
CA SER A 57 -11.93 5.87 5.50
C SER A 57 -12.96 6.18 6.59
N LYS A 58 -13.75 5.18 7.02
CA LYS A 58 -14.83 5.36 8.01
C LYS A 58 -14.30 5.63 9.41
N ASN A 59 -13.36 4.81 9.89
CA ASN A 59 -12.92 4.85 11.28
C ASN A 59 -11.85 5.92 11.53
N PHE A 60 -11.01 6.23 10.52
CA PHE A 60 -9.85 7.11 10.69
C PHE A 60 -9.84 8.31 9.76
N LYS A 61 -10.90 8.54 8.97
CA LYS A 61 -11.00 9.66 8.01
C LYS A 61 -9.77 9.76 7.10
N VAL A 62 -9.27 8.61 6.65
CA VAL A 62 -8.17 8.54 5.68
C VAL A 62 -8.70 9.02 4.33
N ASN A 63 -8.12 10.12 3.84
CA ASN A 63 -8.49 10.78 2.59
C ASN A 63 -7.31 10.93 1.61
N SER A 64 -6.08 10.63 2.06
CA SER A 64 -4.88 10.66 1.24
C SER A 64 -3.85 9.65 1.77
N THR A 65 -2.89 9.32 0.91
CA THR A 65 -1.75 8.47 1.25
C THR A 65 -0.44 9.27 1.06
N PRO A 66 0.58 9.08 1.91
CA PRO A 66 0.54 8.32 3.16
C PRO A 66 -0.25 9.05 4.26
N THR A 67 -1.00 8.28 5.07
CA THR A 67 -1.57 8.70 6.36
C THR A 67 -1.09 7.73 7.43
N ILE A 68 -0.66 8.22 8.59
CA ILE A 68 -0.20 7.38 9.71
C ILE A 68 -1.22 7.50 10.84
N ILE A 69 -1.62 6.35 11.39
CA ILE A 69 -2.47 6.25 12.58
C ILE A 69 -1.62 5.67 13.72
N ILE A 70 -1.62 6.31 14.89
CA ILE A 70 -0.90 5.82 16.08
C ILE A 70 -1.88 5.86 17.25
N ASN A 71 -2.03 4.74 17.96
CA ASN A 71 -3.00 4.60 19.07
C ASN A 71 -4.42 5.06 18.69
N ASN A 72 -4.91 4.61 17.54
CA ASN A 72 -6.23 4.97 16.97
C ASN A 72 -6.43 6.46 16.64
N GLU A 73 -5.38 7.28 16.71
CA GLU A 73 -5.43 8.69 16.36
C GLU A 73 -4.63 8.99 15.08
N LYS A 74 -5.16 9.89 14.25
CA LYS A 74 -4.49 10.33 13.02
C LYS A 74 -3.29 11.22 13.37
N PHE A 75 -2.15 10.94 12.75
CA PHE A 75 -0.95 11.75 12.91
C PHE A 75 -1.04 13.02 12.05
N GLU A 76 -1.41 14.14 12.68
CA GLU A 76 -1.68 15.41 11.99
C GLU A 76 -0.43 16.25 11.68
N LYS A 77 0.74 15.90 12.22
CA LYS A 77 1.99 16.66 11.95
C LYS A 77 2.55 16.30 10.57
N LYS A 78 3.37 17.19 10.02
CA LYS A 78 4.14 16.91 8.79
C LYS A 78 4.84 15.55 8.92
N LEU A 79 4.54 14.65 7.99
CA LEU A 79 5.11 13.31 7.92
C LEU A 79 6.60 13.38 7.56
N ASN A 80 7.45 13.33 8.58
CA ASN A 80 8.89 13.21 8.45
C ASN A 80 9.44 12.43 9.64
N TYR A 81 10.64 11.87 9.46
CA TYR A 81 11.29 11.02 10.47
C TYR A 81 11.39 11.71 11.84
N LYS A 82 11.80 12.98 11.88
CA LYS A 82 11.95 13.75 13.14
C LYS A 82 10.64 13.84 13.92
N ASN A 83 9.52 14.11 13.25
CA ASN A 83 8.22 14.25 13.90
C ASN A 83 7.66 12.88 14.34
N LEU A 84 7.84 11.84 13.53
CA LEU A 84 7.44 10.47 13.86
C LEU A 84 8.22 9.94 15.06
N LYS A 85 9.56 10.05 15.03
CA LYS A 85 10.45 9.66 16.14
C LYS A 85 10.02 10.31 17.46
N LYS A 86 9.82 11.63 17.46
CA LYS A 86 9.36 12.37 18.64
C LYS A 86 7.98 11.95 19.15
N ALA A 87 7.09 11.48 18.29
CA ALA A 87 5.78 11.01 18.71
C ALA A 87 5.87 9.64 19.37
N LEU A 88 6.67 8.74 18.81
CA LEU A 88 6.93 7.41 19.38
C LEU A 88 7.70 7.48 20.69
N GLU A 89 8.72 8.34 20.81
CA GLU A 89 9.50 8.52 22.04
C GLU A 89 8.65 9.02 23.23
N LYS A 90 7.54 9.71 22.97
CA LYS A 90 6.61 10.17 24.01
C LYS A 90 5.68 9.08 24.53
N MET A 91 5.67 7.92 23.87
CA MET A 91 4.82 6.77 24.20
C MET A 91 5.57 5.72 25.04
N ILE A 92 6.87 5.93 25.26
CA ILE A 92 7.77 5.11 26.12
C ILE A 92 7.99 5.88 27.42
#